data_AF-A0A8H6UI01-F1
#
_entry.id   AF-A0A8H6UI01-F1
#
_cell.length_a   1.000
_cell.length_b   1.000
_cell.length_c   1.000
_cell.angle_alpha   90.00
_cell.angle_beta   90.00
_cell.angle_gamma   90.00
#
_symmetry.space_group_name_H-M   'P 1'
#
loop_
_entity.id
_entity.type
_entity.pdbx_description
1 polymer ?
#
loop_
_entity_poly.entity_id
_entity_poly.type
_entity_poly.pdbx_seq_one_letter_code
_entity_poly.pdbx_strand_id
1 'polypeptide(L)'
;MGYTHYYSIDNTSSPEWGAAWPQLVEDAQKIIDNSGVAVSGPDFDDPAPPIIDVNQGIFLNGVEDDGHEPLCLDRHGNAGFSSVKTAHKPYDEVVACILLRAAVLAPNCVSLGSDGDWEHDWATARQLYSDLWAEDVECPWSETEVADD
;
A
#
# COMPACT_ATOMS: atom_id res chain seq x y z
N MET A 1 -16.18 12.63 -1.57
CA MET A 1 -14.80 12.85 -1.10
C MET A 1 -14.35 11.50 -0.59
N GLY A 2 -13.22 10.99 -1.07
CA GLY A 2 -12.76 9.62 -0.79
C GLY A 2 -11.44 9.67 -0.05
N TYR A 3 -11.25 8.72 0.87
CA TYR A 3 -10.01 8.43 1.57
C TYR A 3 -8.92 8.00 0.58
N THR A 4 -7.77 8.66 0.63
CA THR A 4 -6.71 8.65 -0.37
C THR A 4 -5.33 8.45 0.27
N HIS A 5 -4.58 7.50 -0.28
CA HIS A 5 -3.15 7.35 -0.01
C HIS A 5 -2.35 7.95 -1.16
N TYR A 6 -1.32 8.74 -0.84
CA TYR A 6 -0.42 9.37 -1.79
C TYR A 6 0.94 8.72 -1.71
N TYR A 7 1.56 8.44 -2.85
CA TYR A 7 2.87 7.80 -2.86
C TYR A 7 3.69 8.13 -4.11
N SER A 8 5.01 8.17 -3.94
CA SER A 8 5.99 8.17 -5.02
C SER A 8 7.03 7.09 -4.76
N ILE A 9 7.54 6.50 -5.85
CA ILE A 9 8.69 5.59 -5.82
C ILE A 9 9.71 6.16 -6.77
N ASP A 10 10.64 6.89 -6.20
CA ASP A 10 11.72 7.58 -6.90
C ASP A 10 12.98 6.71 -6.93
N ASN A 11 13.89 7.01 -7.87
CA ASN A 11 15.19 6.35 -7.95
C ASN A 11 15.13 4.80 -8.04
N THR A 12 14.24 4.28 -8.88
CA THR A 12 14.00 2.83 -9.06
C THR A 12 15.18 2.06 -9.67
N SER A 13 16.25 2.75 -10.08
CA SER A 13 17.52 2.14 -10.47
C SER A 13 18.49 1.95 -9.30
N SER A 14 18.13 2.37 -8.10
CA SER A 14 19.01 2.29 -6.93
C SER A 14 19.19 0.85 -6.42
N PRO A 15 20.33 0.53 -5.78
CA PRO A 15 20.49 -0.76 -5.11
C PRO A 15 19.47 -1.00 -4.00
N GLU A 16 19.01 0.06 -3.33
CA GLU A 16 18.00 0.01 -2.27
C GLU A 16 16.66 -0.49 -2.82
N TRP A 17 16.12 0.17 -3.86
CA TRP A 17 14.89 -0.30 -4.50
C TRP A 17 15.07 -1.69 -5.13
N GLY A 18 16.22 -1.95 -5.74
CA GLY A 18 16.53 -3.26 -6.31
C GLY A 18 16.51 -4.41 -5.29
N ALA A 19 16.87 -4.14 -4.04
CA ALA A 19 16.77 -5.10 -2.94
C ALA A 19 15.36 -5.14 -2.32
N ALA A 20 14.72 -3.98 -2.19
CA ALA A 20 13.39 -3.84 -1.59
C ALA A 20 12.28 -4.46 -2.45
N TRP A 21 12.32 -4.30 -3.77
CA TRP A 21 11.25 -4.76 -4.66
C TRP A 21 10.90 -6.26 -4.54
N PRO A 22 11.85 -7.21 -4.68
CA PRO A 22 11.51 -8.63 -4.53
C PRO A 22 10.98 -8.96 -3.12
N GLN A 23 11.53 -8.33 -2.09
CA GLN A 23 11.05 -8.49 -0.71
C GLN A 23 9.63 -7.94 -0.54
N LEU A 24 9.32 -6.79 -1.14
CA LEU A 24 8.00 -6.17 -1.07
C LEU A 24 6.94 -7.05 -1.74
N VAL A 25 7.28 -7.73 -2.84
CA VAL A 25 6.37 -8.67 -3.50
C VAL A 25 6.07 -9.88 -2.61
N GLU A 26 7.10 -10.46 -1.98
CA GLU A 26 6.92 -11.55 -1.01
C GLU A 26 6.11 -11.10 0.21
N ASP A 27 6.41 -9.91 0.73
CA ASP A 27 5.71 -9.32 1.87
C ASP A 27 4.26 -8.96 1.53
N ALA A 28 3.96 -8.54 0.29
CA ALA A 28 2.59 -8.30 -0.16
C ALA A 28 1.74 -9.57 -0.16
N GLN A 29 2.29 -10.70 -0.61
CA GLN A 29 1.61 -11.99 -0.50
C GLN A 29 1.37 -12.34 0.97
N LYS A 30 2.39 -12.17 1.83
CA LYS A 30 2.28 -12.41 3.27
C LYS A 30 1.20 -11.54 3.92
N ILE A 31 1.09 -10.26 3.54
CA ILE A 31 0.05 -9.33 4.02
C ILE A 31 -1.34 -9.85 3.63
N ILE A 32 -1.55 -10.21 2.36
CA ILE A 32 -2.82 -10.75 1.87
C ILE A 32 -3.22 -12.02 2.62
N ASP A 33 -2.27 -12.94 2.83
CA ASP A 33 -2.53 -14.22 3.49
C ASP A 33 -2.93 -14.07 4.97
N ASN A 34 -2.58 -12.95 5.61
CA ASN A 34 -2.77 -12.73 7.05
C ASN A 34 -3.77 -11.62 7.40
N SER A 35 -4.22 -10.79 6.45
CA SER A 35 -5.21 -9.73 6.72
C SER A 35 -6.61 -10.29 6.98
N GLY A 36 -6.94 -11.46 6.43
CA GLY A 36 -8.31 -11.98 6.43
C GLY A 36 -9.28 -11.19 5.53
N VAL A 37 -8.77 -10.21 4.78
CA VAL A 37 -9.53 -9.39 3.84
C VAL A 37 -9.46 -10.00 2.44
N ALA A 38 -10.62 -10.17 1.80
CA ALA A 38 -10.67 -10.63 0.42
C ALA A 38 -10.25 -9.51 -0.55
N VAL A 39 -9.36 -9.85 -1.49
CA VAL A 39 -8.87 -8.95 -2.53
C VAL A 39 -9.02 -9.58 -3.92
N SER A 40 -9.15 -8.75 -4.95
CA SER A 40 -9.22 -9.13 -6.36
C SER A 40 -8.10 -8.49 -7.17
N GLY A 41 -8.05 -8.79 -8.47
CA GLY A 41 -7.24 -8.10 -9.45
C GLY A 41 -7.66 -6.64 -9.66
N PRO A 42 -6.88 -5.88 -10.45
CA PRO A 42 -7.06 -4.44 -10.59
C PRO A 42 -8.28 -4.04 -11.43
N ASP A 43 -8.77 -4.92 -12.32
CA ASP A 43 -9.91 -4.65 -13.20
C ASP A 43 -11.21 -4.99 -12.47
N PHE A 44 -12.11 -4.02 -12.40
CA PHE A 44 -13.42 -4.16 -11.78
C PHE A 44 -14.40 -4.96 -12.67
N ASP A 45 -14.28 -4.81 -13.99
CA ASP A 45 -15.19 -5.41 -14.96
C ASP A 45 -14.80 -6.87 -15.31
N ASP A 46 -13.58 -7.29 -14.96
CA ASP A 46 -13.05 -8.64 -15.17
C ASP A 46 -12.50 -9.24 -13.85
N PRO A 47 -13.35 -9.91 -13.05
CA PRO A 47 -12.94 -10.46 -11.76
C PRO A 47 -11.84 -11.52 -11.92
N ALA A 48 -10.64 -11.16 -11.47
CA ALA A 48 -9.47 -12.03 -11.43
C ALA A 48 -8.85 -12.06 -10.02
N PRO A 49 -7.98 -13.03 -9.69
CA PRO A 49 -7.12 -12.95 -8.52
C PRO A 49 -6.19 -11.71 -8.57
N PRO A 50 -5.68 -11.23 -7.42
CA PRO A 50 -4.63 -10.20 -7.41
C PRO A 50 -3.38 -10.70 -8.14
N ILE A 51 -2.65 -9.78 -8.77
CA ILE A 51 -1.35 -10.07 -9.38
C ILE A 51 -0.28 -9.73 -8.36
N ILE A 52 0.43 -10.75 -7.86
CA ILE A 52 1.56 -10.61 -6.93
C ILE A 52 2.73 -11.37 -7.53
N ASP A 53 3.55 -10.69 -8.32
CA ASP A 53 4.65 -11.31 -9.06
C ASP A 53 5.80 -10.33 -9.28
N VAL A 54 7.04 -10.79 -9.12
CA VAL A 54 8.23 -9.93 -9.16
C VAL A 54 8.49 -9.29 -10.54
N ASN A 55 8.00 -9.91 -11.62
CA ASN A 55 8.17 -9.42 -12.98
C ASN A 55 6.97 -8.61 -13.46
N GLN A 56 5.76 -8.97 -13.01
CA GLN A 56 4.54 -8.25 -13.39
C GLN A 56 4.33 -7.04 -12.47
N GLY A 57 4.24 -7.26 -11.15
CA GLY A 57 3.95 -6.22 -10.17
C GLY A 57 3.08 -6.70 -9.01
N ILE A 58 2.61 -5.72 -8.24
CA ILE A 58 1.58 -5.85 -7.23
C ILE A 58 0.37 -5.07 -7.75
N PHE A 59 -0.66 -5.79 -8.19
CA PHE A 59 -1.91 -5.21 -8.68
C PHE A 59 -3.10 -5.85 -7.98
N LEU A 60 -3.84 -5.05 -7.23
CA LEU A 60 -5.00 -5.52 -6.48
C LEU A 60 -6.06 -4.44 -6.30
N ASN A 61 -7.28 -4.88 -6.02
CA ASN A 61 -8.43 -4.06 -5.64
C ASN A 61 -9.28 -4.84 -4.63
N GLY A 62 -10.35 -4.23 -4.12
CA GLY A 62 -11.37 -4.94 -3.36
C GLY A 62 -12.32 -5.74 -4.25
N VAL A 63 -12.91 -6.79 -3.69
CA VAL A 63 -13.80 -7.72 -4.41
C VAL A 63 -15.16 -7.06 -4.66
N GLU A 64 -15.63 -7.10 -5.91
CA GLU A 64 -16.97 -6.60 -6.28
C GLU A 64 -17.22 -5.17 -5.73
N ASP A 65 -18.34 -4.96 -5.03
CA ASP A 65 -18.71 -3.67 -4.45
C ASP A 65 -17.73 -3.18 -3.36
N ASP A 66 -16.80 -4.01 -2.88
CA ASP A 66 -15.72 -3.61 -1.97
C ASP A 66 -14.48 -3.07 -2.69
N GLY A 67 -14.48 -2.97 -4.02
CA GLY A 67 -13.45 -2.27 -4.81
C GLY A 67 -13.68 -0.76 -4.97
N HIS A 68 -12.61 0.01 -5.21
CA HIS A 68 -12.69 1.43 -5.63
C HIS A 68 -11.64 1.80 -6.68
N GLU A 69 -10.45 2.23 -6.28
CA GLU A 69 -9.29 2.38 -7.18
C GLU A 69 -8.26 1.28 -6.87
N PRO A 70 -7.66 0.64 -7.89
CA PRO A 70 -6.68 -0.42 -7.65
C PRO A 70 -5.35 0.14 -7.17
N LEU A 71 -4.65 -0.62 -6.31
CA LEU A 71 -3.23 -0.41 -6.07
C LEU A 71 -2.45 -1.07 -7.21
N CYS A 72 -1.56 -0.30 -7.85
CA CYS A 72 -0.72 -0.75 -8.95
C CYS A 72 0.73 -0.33 -8.70
N LEU A 73 1.61 -1.29 -8.43
CA LEU A 73 3.06 -1.09 -8.29
C LEU A 73 3.81 -2.07 -9.20
N ASP A 74 4.92 -1.65 -9.77
CA ASP A 74 5.81 -2.52 -10.52
C ASP A 74 7.28 -2.22 -10.18
N ARG A 75 8.20 -2.99 -10.77
CA ARG A 75 9.64 -2.79 -10.56
C ARG A 75 10.13 -1.39 -10.97
N HIS A 76 9.38 -0.69 -11.81
CA HIS A 76 9.67 0.65 -12.31
C HIS A 76 9.04 1.76 -11.46
N GLY A 77 8.31 1.39 -10.41
CA GLY A 77 7.78 2.29 -9.39
C GLY A 77 6.28 2.13 -9.23
N ASN A 78 5.54 3.21 -9.44
CA ASN A 78 4.13 3.34 -9.12
C ASN A 78 3.19 3.06 -10.31
N ALA A 79 3.68 2.41 -11.37
CA ALA A 79 2.92 2.08 -12.58
C ALA A 79 2.13 3.27 -13.20
N GLY A 80 2.60 4.50 -12.99
CA GLY A 80 1.94 5.72 -13.47
C GLY A 80 0.88 6.33 -12.53
N PHE A 81 0.68 5.78 -11.33
CA PHE A 81 -0.26 6.27 -10.32
C PHE A 81 0.47 7.02 -9.20
N SER A 82 0.01 8.19 -8.77
CA SER A 82 0.59 8.90 -7.61
C SER A 82 -0.27 8.83 -6.35
N SER A 83 -1.43 8.16 -6.45
CA SER A 83 -2.38 8.02 -5.36
C SER A 83 -3.32 6.85 -5.62
N VAL A 84 -3.93 6.34 -4.55
CA VAL A 84 -5.03 5.37 -4.61
C VAL A 84 -6.12 5.77 -3.64
N LYS A 85 -7.36 5.83 -4.13
CA LYS A 85 -8.54 6.03 -3.28
C LYS A 85 -9.20 4.70 -2.98
N THR A 86 -9.28 4.37 -1.71
CA THR A 86 -9.91 3.13 -1.23
C THR A 86 -11.32 3.37 -0.70
N ALA A 87 -11.65 4.64 -0.39
CA ALA A 87 -12.93 5.03 0.19
C ALA A 87 -13.29 4.25 1.47
N HIS A 88 -12.29 3.93 2.30
CA HIS A 88 -12.40 3.12 3.52
C HIS A 88 -13.03 1.73 3.30
N LYS A 89 -12.95 1.20 2.09
CA LYS A 89 -13.42 -0.16 1.81
C LYS A 89 -12.47 -1.19 2.41
N PRO A 90 -12.92 -2.43 2.67
CA PRO A 90 -12.15 -3.42 3.42
C PRO A 90 -10.70 -3.63 2.93
N TYR A 91 -10.47 -3.66 1.60
CA TYR A 91 -9.14 -3.86 1.02
C TYR A 91 -8.12 -2.75 1.31
N ASP A 92 -8.58 -1.62 1.85
CA ASP A 92 -7.75 -0.51 2.29
C ASP A 92 -6.64 -0.96 3.26
N GLU A 93 -6.97 -1.85 4.20
CA GLU A 93 -6.01 -2.38 5.17
C GLU A 93 -4.79 -3.02 4.47
N VAL A 94 -5.05 -3.80 3.43
CA VAL A 94 -4.01 -4.45 2.62
C VAL A 94 -3.21 -3.41 1.84
N VAL A 95 -3.89 -2.44 1.20
CA VAL A 95 -3.24 -1.35 0.45
C VAL A 95 -2.32 -0.53 1.35
N ALA A 96 -2.83 -0.05 2.48
CA ALA A 96 -2.11 0.75 3.44
C ALA A 96 -0.91 -0.01 4.01
N CYS A 97 -1.08 -1.29 4.40
CA CYS A 97 0.02 -2.10 4.93
C CYS A 97 1.12 -2.36 3.88
N ILE A 98 0.78 -2.56 2.60
CA ILE A 98 1.76 -2.73 1.52
C ILE A 98 2.55 -1.43 1.30
N LEU A 99 1.87 -0.29 1.24
CA LEU A 99 2.51 1.01 1.07
C LEU A 99 3.44 1.34 2.26
N LEU A 100 3.00 1.04 3.48
CA LEU A 100 3.81 1.19 4.69
C LEU A 100 5.05 0.31 4.63
N ARG A 101 4.91 -0.95 4.21
CA ARG A 101 6.03 -1.86 4.05
C ARG A 101 7.02 -1.39 2.99
N ALA A 102 6.54 -0.82 1.89
CA ALA A 102 7.40 -0.21 0.87
C ALA A 102 8.23 0.94 1.45
N ALA A 103 7.60 1.82 2.25
CA ALA A 103 8.27 2.93 2.92
C ALA A 103 9.34 2.47 3.93
N VAL A 104 9.09 1.37 4.64
CA VAL A 104 10.09 0.79 5.58
C VAL A 104 11.25 0.12 4.83
N LEU A 105 10.99 -0.59 3.74
CA LEU A 105 12.02 -1.31 3.00
C LEU A 105 12.95 -0.38 2.19
N ALA A 106 12.43 0.73 1.70
CA ALA A 106 13.18 1.67 0.87
C ALA A 106 12.87 3.14 1.22
N PRO A 107 13.19 3.61 2.44
CA PRO A 107 12.82 4.94 2.92
C PRO A 107 13.45 6.09 2.13
N ASN A 108 14.51 5.85 1.35
CA ASN A 108 15.09 6.89 0.48
C ASN A 108 14.51 6.87 -0.95
N CYS A 109 13.69 5.87 -1.28
CA CYS A 109 13.05 5.72 -2.58
C CYS A 109 11.55 5.97 -2.51
N VAL A 110 10.91 5.65 -1.38
CA VAL A 110 9.46 5.70 -1.22
C VAL A 110 9.06 6.89 -0.36
N SER A 111 8.25 7.77 -0.91
CA SER A 111 7.50 8.77 -0.12
C SER A 111 6.06 8.30 0.01
N LEU A 112 5.52 8.33 1.23
CA LEU A 112 4.15 7.94 1.54
C LEU A 112 3.43 9.08 2.27
N GLY A 113 2.16 9.27 1.99
CA GLY A 113 1.27 10.20 2.69
C GLY A 113 -0.18 9.72 2.63
N SER A 114 -1.04 10.31 3.46
CA SER A 114 -2.47 9.99 3.53
C SER A 114 -3.27 11.23 3.91
N ASP A 115 -4.53 11.28 3.52
CA ASP A 115 -5.51 12.25 4.03
C ASP A 115 -6.23 11.77 5.30
N GLY A 116 -5.91 10.57 5.82
CA GLY A 116 -6.41 10.08 7.11
C GLY A 116 -5.41 10.19 8.27
N ASP A 117 -5.96 9.96 9.45
CA ASP A 117 -5.29 10.05 10.74
C ASP A 117 -4.44 8.80 11.04
N TRP A 118 -3.21 9.00 11.50
CA TRP A 118 -2.28 7.91 11.78
C TRP A 118 -2.77 7.00 12.91
N GLU A 119 -3.41 7.56 13.93
CA GLU A 119 -3.84 6.83 15.10
C GLU A 119 -5.15 6.08 14.91
N HIS A 120 -6.03 6.59 14.05
CA HIS A 120 -7.37 6.03 13.82
C HIS A 120 -7.49 5.30 12.49
N ASP A 121 -7.24 5.98 11.36
CA ASP A 121 -7.48 5.41 10.03
C ASP A 121 -6.42 4.35 9.68
N TRP A 122 -5.18 4.55 10.12
CA TRP A 122 -4.09 3.61 9.88
C TRP A 122 -3.95 2.51 10.96
N ALA A 123 -4.80 2.51 11.98
CA ALA A 123 -4.67 1.60 13.13
C ALA A 123 -4.65 0.11 12.72
N THR A 124 -5.54 -0.31 11.80
CA THR A 124 -5.63 -1.70 11.35
C THR A 124 -4.41 -2.12 10.54
N ALA A 125 -3.96 -1.29 9.60
CA ALA A 125 -2.76 -1.54 8.81
C ALA A 125 -1.49 -1.61 9.69
N ARG A 126 -1.37 -0.74 10.70
CA ARG A 126 -0.28 -0.79 11.69
C ARG A 126 -0.33 -2.04 12.55
N GLN A 127 -1.52 -2.46 12.98
CA GLN A 127 -1.68 -3.68 13.75
C GLN A 127 -1.27 -4.90 12.92
N LEU A 128 -1.74 -5.01 11.66
CA LEU A 128 -1.35 -6.06 10.74
C LEU A 128 0.17 -6.06 10.51
N TYR A 129 0.79 -4.89 10.34
CA TYR A 129 2.23 -4.76 10.24
C TYR A 129 2.94 -5.30 11.51
N SER A 130 2.52 -4.85 12.69
CA SER A 130 3.09 -5.28 13.97
C SER A 130 2.96 -6.80 14.17
N ASP A 131 1.84 -7.39 13.79
CA ASP A 131 1.60 -8.84 13.89
C ASP A 131 2.56 -9.65 12.98
N LEU A 132 2.94 -9.11 11.82
CA LEU A 132 3.78 -9.80 10.83
C LEU A 132 5.28 -9.65 11.07
N TRP A 133 5.71 -8.55 11.68
CA TRP A 133 7.14 -8.23 11.88
C TRP A 133 7.55 -8.00 13.33
N ALA A 134 6.61 -7.98 14.29
CA ALA A 134 6.85 -7.70 15.71
C ALA A 134 7.60 -6.38 15.95
N GLU A 135 7.30 -5.38 15.12
CA GLU A 135 7.93 -4.06 15.12
C GLU A 135 6.85 -2.98 15.12
N ASP A 136 7.09 -1.92 15.89
CA ASP A 136 6.33 -0.68 15.79
C ASP A 136 6.93 0.19 14.68
N VAL A 137 6.06 0.86 13.93
CA VAL A 137 6.43 1.74 12.83
C VAL A 137 5.96 3.16 13.14
N GLU A 138 6.79 4.15 12.83
CA GLU A 138 6.44 5.57 12.97
C GLU A 138 5.70 6.07 11.73
N CYS A 139 4.89 7.12 11.89
CA CYS A 139 4.20 7.75 10.78
C CYS A 139 5.21 8.27 9.75
N PRO A 140 5.18 7.79 8.49
CA PRO A 140 6.19 8.17 7.50
C PRO A 140 5.94 9.54 6.86
N TRP A 141 4.81 10.19 7.15
CA TRP A 141 4.55 11.59 6.76
C TRP A 141 4.45 12.51 7.96
N SER A 142 4.80 13.77 7.75
CA SER A 142 4.47 14.83 8.70
C SER A 142 2.97 15.07 8.68
N GLU A 143 2.29 14.80 9.80
CA GLU A 143 0.94 15.32 10.04
C GLU A 143 1.08 16.85 9.98
N THR A 144 0.53 17.47 8.94
CA THR A 144 0.51 18.92 8.89
C THR A 144 -0.44 19.32 10.01
N GLU A 145 0.07 20.03 11.03
CA GLU A 145 -0.78 20.71 12.00
C GLU A 145 -1.76 21.55 11.18
N VAL A 146 -3.02 21.12 11.11
CA VAL A 146 -4.10 22.00 10.70
C VAL A 146 -4.14 23.07 11.78
N ALA A 147 -3.54 24.23 11.48
CA ALA A 147 -3.79 25.42 12.26
C ALA A 147 -5.29 25.66 12.19
N ASP A 148 -5.98 25.39 13.32
CA ASP A 148 -7.34 25.85 13.53
C ASP A 148 -7.34 27.38 13.36
N ASP A 149 -7.95 27.85 12.27
CA ASP A 149 -8.27 29.27 12.02
C ASP A 149 -9.52 29.70 12.82
#